data_AF-A0AAD5LKP1-F1
#
_entry.id   AF-A0AAD5LKP1-F1
#
_cell.length_a   1.000
_cell.length_b   1.000
_cell.length_c   1.000
_cell.angle_alpha   90.00
_cell.angle_beta   90.00
_cell.angle_gamma   90.00
#
_symmetry.space_group_name_H-M   'P 1'
#
loop_
_entity.id
_entity.type
_entity.pdbx_description
1 polymer ?
#
loop_
_entity_poly.entity_id
_entity_poly.type
_entity_poly.pdbx_seq_one_letter_code
_entity_poly.pdbx_strand_id
1 'polypeptide(L)'
;MDDSDCVVGQIAAPALPRSPYPVDPYHFYCRNGVDTVALINDIRQLFVECDIEHTFRPLKCKFKCVKYVHYSHVEFYVRVYTSGDRLLLEFQRRTGSLLLWDGLYSVLYHRLMQWVDVTAAACPQSGAQKKVAPREEESISVRVWKKLCTSVRTPTSGVEAMKIMVSSTFADVQREGCAGLAVITEEPENAFRVAEAGIVQYLVQLAESEDFDMARSAIGALGNISRALPAFPDRKLAAVTLEQIKPVVRVAVLLLAHTTSSLFSLELLRECARALSSFGRVCPSEIRGCDGAMQLQQHANHQDHQLSSLCQQALQELQANAS
;
A
#
# COMPACT_ATOMS: atom_id res chain seq x y z
N MET A 1 -19.67 36.77 16.14
CA MET A 1 -18.56 37.23 16.99
C MET A 1 -17.56 36.11 16.99
N ASP A 2 -16.52 36.32 16.19
CA ASP A 2 -15.48 35.36 15.85
C ASP A 2 -14.47 35.35 17.01
N ASP A 3 -14.24 34.19 17.63
CA ASP A 3 -13.34 34.02 18.79
C ASP A 3 -11.85 33.94 18.35
N SER A 4 -11.55 34.50 17.18
CA SER A 4 -10.30 34.34 16.44
C SER A 4 -9.30 35.48 16.64
N ASP A 5 -9.71 36.59 17.29
CA ASP A 5 -8.93 37.85 17.32
C ASP A 5 -8.30 38.23 18.68
N CYS A 6 -8.29 37.35 19.68
CA CYS A 6 -7.89 37.72 21.06
C CYS A 6 -6.56 37.13 21.59
N VAL A 7 -5.68 36.53 20.77
CA VAL A 7 -4.39 35.96 21.25
C VAL A 7 -3.18 36.46 20.45
N VAL A 8 -3.04 37.78 20.31
CA VAL A 8 -1.79 38.42 19.83
C VAL A 8 -0.92 38.90 21.02
N GLY A 9 -1.26 38.47 22.24
CA GLY A 9 -0.45 38.68 23.45
C GLY A 9 0.69 37.66 23.58
N GLN A 10 1.84 38.00 22.99
CA GLN A 10 3.19 37.43 23.18
C GLN A 10 3.32 35.89 23.21
N ILE A 11 3.44 35.27 22.04
CA ILE A 11 4.01 33.92 21.92
C ILE A 11 5.48 34.00 22.39
N ALA A 12 5.75 33.48 23.58
CA ALA A 12 7.10 33.41 24.15
C ALA A 12 7.50 31.96 24.41
N ALA A 13 8.73 31.60 24.05
CA ALA A 13 9.25 30.27 24.28
C ALA A 13 9.52 30.09 25.79
N PRO A 14 8.91 29.08 26.45
CA PRO A 14 9.16 28.83 27.86
C PRO A 14 10.60 28.41 28.10
N ALA A 15 11.10 28.63 29.32
CA ALA A 15 12.40 28.11 29.72
C ALA A 15 12.46 26.58 29.57
N LEU A 16 13.60 26.07 29.09
CA LEU A 16 13.86 24.64 29.04
C LEU A 16 13.68 24.04 30.44
N PRO A 17 12.84 23.01 30.62
CA PRO A 17 12.65 22.40 31.93
C PRO A 17 13.98 21.88 32.47
N ARG A 18 14.20 22.02 33.78
CA ARG A 18 15.42 21.53 34.44
C ARG A 18 15.50 20.01 34.37
N SER A 19 16.71 19.48 34.55
CA SER A 19 16.94 18.04 34.78
C SER A 19 15.97 17.51 35.86
N PRO A 20 15.35 16.33 35.68
CA PRO A 20 15.69 15.26 34.75
C PRO A 20 14.94 15.28 33.41
N TYR A 21 14.40 16.42 32.94
CA TYR A 21 13.74 16.48 31.63
C TYR A 21 14.72 16.07 30.51
N PRO A 22 14.46 14.96 29.79
CA PRO A 22 15.32 14.54 28.69
C PRO A 22 14.96 15.32 27.43
N VAL A 23 15.96 15.98 26.83
CA VAL A 23 15.82 16.58 25.51
C VAL A 23 16.00 15.48 24.47
N ASP A 24 15.08 15.41 23.53
CA ASP A 24 15.13 14.42 22.45
C ASP A 24 16.35 14.66 21.55
N PRO A 25 17.12 13.63 21.14
CA PRO A 25 18.27 13.77 20.24
C PRO A 25 17.97 14.49 18.93
N TYR A 26 16.71 14.53 18.50
CA TYR A 26 16.23 15.30 17.36
C TYR A 26 16.02 16.78 17.76
N HIS A 27 17.10 17.49 18.05
CA HIS A 27 17.06 18.91 18.44
C HIS A 27 18.16 19.74 17.79
N PHE A 28 17.97 21.05 17.79
CA PHE A 28 19.05 21.99 17.49
C PHE A 28 18.87 23.33 18.20
N TYR A 29 19.99 23.99 18.46
CA TYR A 29 19.98 25.38 18.90
C TYR A 29 19.82 26.31 17.69
N CYS A 30 19.01 27.34 17.87
CA CYS A 30 18.90 28.41 16.90
C CYS A 30 20.11 29.36 16.98
N ARG A 31 20.34 30.12 15.90
CA ARG A 31 21.30 31.24 15.89
C ARG A 31 20.94 32.28 16.96
N ASN A 32 21.89 33.13 17.30
CA ASN A 32 21.68 34.17 18.31
C ASN A 32 20.69 35.22 17.81
N GLY A 33 19.87 35.78 18.72
CA GLY A 33 18.94 36.85 18.41
C GLY A 33 17.71 36.44 17.60
N VAL A 34 17.42 35.15 17.49
CA VAL A 34 16.22 34.66 16.79
C VAL A 34 14.96 35.01 17.57
N ASP A 35 14.04 35.71 16.91
CA ASP A 35 12.73 36.00 17.46
C ASP A 35 11.84 34.75 17.50
N THR A 36 11.14 34.55 18.61
CA THR A 36 10.29 33.36 18.80
C THR A 36 9.12 33.35 17.83
N VAL A 37 8.50 34.52 17.58
CA VAL A 37 7.32 34.61 16.72
C VAL A 37 7.69 34.33 15.28
N ALA A 38 8.80 34.89 14.80
CA ALA A 38 9.35 34.63 13.47
C ALA A 38 9.62 33.14 13.25
N LEU A 39 10.33 32.49 14.19
CA LEU A 39 10.61 31.05 14.11
C LEU A 39 9.32 30.21 14.07
N ILE A 40 8.33 30.54 14.91
CA ILE A 40 7.04 29.83 14.95
C ILE A 40 6.27 29.97 13.65
N ASN A 41 6.28 31.15 13.03
CA ASN A 41 5.61 31.38 11.75
C ASN A 41 6.28 30.60 10.62
N ASP A 42 7.60 30.55 10.58
CA ASP A 42 8.35 29.74 9.61
C ASP A 42 8.09 28.24 9.78
N ILE A 43 8.03 27.75 11.02
CA ILE A 43 7.69 26.34 11.30
C ILE A 43 6.27 26.02 10.82
N ARG A 44 5.30 26.90 11.07
CA ARG A 44 3.92 26.74 10.57
C ARG A 44 3.87 26.67 9.06
N GLN A 45 4.53 27.62 8.39
CA GLN A 45 4.58 27.66 6.94
C GLN A 45 5.22 26.39 6.37
N LEU A 46 6.34 25.94 6.95
CA LEU A 46 7.00 24.70 6.57
C LEU A 46 6.09 23.48 6.75
N PHE A 47 5.33 23.40 7.85
CA PHE A 47 4.41 22.30 8.08
C PHE A 47 3.30 22.26 7.05
N VAL A 48 2.76 23.42 6.64
CA VAL A 48 1.80 23.50 5.53
C VAL A 48 2.44 23.01 4.22
N GLU A 49 3.65 23.48 3.89
CA GLU A 49 4.36 23.10 2.66
C GLU A 49 4.72 21.60 2.61
N CYS A 50 4.96 21.00 3.76
CA CYS A 50 5.27 19.58 3.90
C CYS A 50 4.00 18.72 4.11
N ASP A 51 2.80 19.31 4.04
CA ASP A 51 1.51 18.63 4.25
C ASP A 51 1.49 17.86 5.59
N ILE A 52 1.86 18.59 6.65
CA ILE A 52 1.88 18.12 8.04
C ILE A 52 0.68 18.74 8.75
N GLU A 53 -0.26 17.89 9.14
CA GLU A 53 -1.38 18.30 9.98
C GLU A 53 -0.86 18.71 11.36
N HIS A 54 -1.25 19.89 11.84
CA HIS A 54 -0.73 20.40 13.10
C HIS A 54 -1.72 21.26 13.88
N THR A 55 -1.57 21.24 15.20
CA THR A 55 -2.20 22.19 16.12
C THR A 55 -1.13 22.86 16.98
N PHE A 56 -1.23 24.18 17.15
CA PHE A 56 -0.29 24.94 17.97
C PHE A 56 -0.88 25.29 19.34
N ARG A 57 -0.07 25.16 20.38
CA ARG A 57 -0.40 25.55 21.76
C ARG A 57 0.51 26.72 22.19
N PRO A 58 0.06 27.97 22.09
CA PRO A 58 0.88 29.17 22.33
C PRO A 58 1.58 29.18 23.68
N LEU A 59 0.85 28.89 24.76
CA LEU A 59 1.38 28.92 26.14
C LEU A 59 2.52 27.92 26.41
N LYS A 60 2.64 26.87 25.59
CA LYS A 60 3.68 25.86 25.73
C LYS A 60 4.72 25.92 24.60
N CYS A 61 4.57 26.88 23.68
CA CYS A 61 5.32 26.96 22.43
C CYS A 61 5.47 25.60 21.76
N LYS A 62 4.35 24.88 21.63
CA LYS A 62 4.30 23.46 21.27
C LYS A 62 3.36 23.20 20.10
N PHE A 63 3.86 22.47 19.11
CA PHE A 63 3.04 21.83 18.08
C PHE A 63 2.73 20.38 18.44
N LYS A 64 1.51 19.96 18.15
CA LYS A 64 1.19 18.54 17.94
C LYS A 64 1.04 18.32 16.45
N CYS A 65 1.80 17.38 15.89
CA CYS A 65 1.90 17.15 14.46
C CYS A 65 1.61 15.70 14.11
N VAL A 66 0.99 15.49 12.96
CA VAL A 66 0.84 14.18 12.32
C VAL A 66 1.20 14.34 10.84
N LYS A 67 2.06 13.46 10.34
CA LYS A 67 2.31 13.33 8.90
C LYS A 67 1.85 11.95 8.44
N TYR A 68 0.91 11.93 7.51
CA TYR A 68 0.53 10.71 6.81
C TYR A 68 1.47 10.46 5.63
N VAL A 69 1.95 9.22 5.52
CA VAL A 69 2.77 8.74 4.41
C VAL A 69 2.15 7.42 3.97
N HIS A 70 1.35 7.49 2.89
CA HIS A 70 0.51 6.40 2.42
C HIS A 70 -0.39 5.82 3.54
N TYR A 71 -0.31 4.52 3.80
CA TYR A 71 -1.07 3.81 4.84
C TYR A 71 -0.38 3.85 6.22
N SER A 72 0.69 4.61 6.36
CA SER A 72 1.40 4.82 7.63
C SER A 72 1.29 6.29 8.06
N HIS A 73 1.61 6.56 9.31
CA HIS A 73 1.74 7.91 9.83
C HIS A 73 2.93 8.02 10.78
N VAL A 74 3.34 9.27 11.03
CA VAL A 74 4.28 9.62 12.11
C VAL A 74 3.63 10.72 12.94
N GLU A 75 3.36 10.43 14.21
CA GLU A 75 2.95 11.45 15.18
C GLU A 75 4.19 11.97 15.90
N PHE A 76 4.28 13.29 16.05
CA PHE A 76 5.41 13.92 16.73
C PHE A 76 5.02 15.28 17.31
N TYR A 77 5.78 15.72 18.31
CA TYR A 77 5.64 17.07 18.87
C TYR A 77 6.85 17.90 18.52
N VAL A 78 6.64 19.19 18.28
CA VAL A 78 7.73 20.16 18.14
C VAL A 78 7.59 21.20 19.24
N ARG A 79 8.68 21.50 19.93
CA ARG A 79 8.70 22.49 21.02
C ARG A 79 9.85 23.46 20.85
N VAL A 80 9.56 24.72 21.15
CA VAL A 80 10.57 25.77 21.26
C VAL A 80 10.78 26.09 22.74
N TYR A 81 12.04 26.10 23.17
CA TYR A 81 12.44 26.51 24.50
C TYR A 81 13.43 27.65 24.47
N THR A 82 13.47 28.46 25.52
CA THR A 82 14.62 29.32 25.83
C THR A 82 15.64 28.53 26.66
N SER A 83 16.92 28.61 26.27
CA SER A 83 18.05 27.95 26.94
C SER A 83 19.22 28.93 26.99
N GLY A 84 19.28 29.73 28.06
CA GLY A 84 20.13 30.93 28.10
C GLY A 84 19.62 31.97 27.10
N ASP A 85 20.53 32.59 26.35
CA ASP A 85 20.21 33.63 25.36
C ASP A 85 19.82 33.07 23.98
N ARG A 86 19.51 31.77 23.93
CA ARG A 86 19.31 31.02 22.69
C ARG A 86 17.99 30.26 22.72
N LEU A 87 17.39 30.09 21.55
CA LEU A 87 16.27 29.18 21.39
C LEU A 87 16.78 27.75 21.10
N LEU A 88 16.09 26.77 21.66
CA LEU A 88 16.27 25.35 21.40
C LEU A 88 14.99 24.81 20.78
N LEU A 89 15.10 24.25 19.58
CA LEU A 89 14.00 23.55 18.92
C LEU A 89 14.17 22.04 19.10
N GLU A 90 13.15 21.40 19.69
CA GLU A 90 13.11 19.98 19.98
C GLU A 90 11.99 19.30 19.18
N PHE A 91 12.30 18.16 18.55
CA PHE A 91 11.36 17.32 17.82
C PHE A 91 11.24 15.97 18.52
N GLN A 92 10.02 15.56 18.87
CA GLN A 92 9.78 14.35 19.66
C GLN A 92 8.83 13.41 18.95
N ARG A 93 9.36 12.30 18.40
CA ARG A 93 8.52 11.23 17.84
C ARG A 93 7.66 10.61 18.94
N ARG A 94 6.37 10.44 18.67
CA ARG A 94 5.39 9.81 19.58
C ARG A 94 5.03 8.41 19.12
N THR A 95 4.65 8.27 17.86
CA THR A 95 4.33 6.99 17.23
C THR A 95 4.79 7.01 15.77
N GLY A 96 4.70 5.86 15.10
CA GLY A 96 5.10 5.72 13.69
C GLY A 96 6.53 5.24 13.49
N SER A 97 6.84 4.86 12.25
CA SER A 97 8.12 4.26 11.86
C SER A 97 9.31 5.19 12.12
N LEU A 98 10.36 4.66 12.77
CA LEU A 98 11.61 5.40 13.00
C LEU A 98 12.28 5.79 11.68
N LEU A 99 12.20 4.94 10.65
CA LEU A 99 12.79 5.22 9.33
C LEU A 99 12.10 6.41 8.64
N LEU A 100 10.76 6.44 8.69
CA LEU A 100 9.97 7.56 8.18
C LEU A 100 10.25 8.84 8.97
N TRP A 101 10.37 8.72 10.28
CA TRP A 101 10.73 9.84 11.16
C TRP A 101 12.11 10.41 10.85
N ASP A 102 13.13 9.57 10.73
CA ASP A 102 14.51 10.01 10.45
C ASP A 102 14.57 10.76 9.11
N GLY A 103 13.84 10.29 8.09
CA GLY A 103 13.71 10.96 6.81
C GLY A 103 12.96 12.30 6.91
N LEU A 104 11.82 12.33 7.61
CA LEU A 104 11.03 13.54 7.81
C LEU A 104 11.81 14.61 8.58
N TYR A 105 12.44 14.25 9.69
CA TYR A 105 13.26 15.16 10.49
C TYR A 105 14.39 15.76 9.65
N SER A 106 15.05 14.94 8.82
CA SER A 106 16.11 15.43 7.94
C SER A 106 15.61 16.50 6.97
N VAL A 107 14.44 16.31 6.36
CA VAL A 107 13.81 17.33 5.49
C VAL A 107 13.51 18.60 6.28
N LEU A 108 12.89 18.47 7.45
CA LEU A 108 12.56 19.63 8.31
C LEU A 108 13.82 20.38 8.76
N TYR A 109 14.87 19.67 9.15
CA TYR A 109 16.15 20.25 9.58
C TYR A 109 16.81 21.08 8.46
N HIS A 110 16.89 20.54 7.24
CA HIS A 110 17.49 21.25 6.10
C HIS A 110 16.64 22.45 5.68
N ARG A 111 15.30 22.34 5.73
CA ARG A 111 14.40 23.46 5.43
C ARG A 111 14.44 24.57 6.50
N LEU A 112 14.82 24.23 7.73
CA LEU A 112 15.02 25.20 8.82
C LEU A 112 16.49 25.63 8.97
N MET A 113 17.38 25.27 8.06
CA MET A 113 18.83 25.49 8.19
C MET A 113 19.21 26.97 8.40
N GLN A 114 18.40 27.91 7.92
CA GLN A 114 18.59 29.35 8.16
C GLN A 114 18.53 29.71 9.65
N TRP A 115 17.77 28.97 10.45
CA TRP A 115 17.63 29.16 11.88
C TRP A 115 18.66 28.38 12.69
N VAL A 116 19.20 27.29 12.14
CA VAL A 116 20.09 26.36 12.84
C VAL A 116 21.46 27.00 13.08
N ASP A 117 21.96 26.89 14.32
CA ASP A 117 23.39 27.01 14.59
C ASP A 117 24.05 25.64 14.50
N VAL A 118 24.77 25.45 13.39
CA VAL A 118 25.51 24.22 13.09
C VAL A 118 26.71 24.00 14.01
N THR A 119 27.23 25.06 14.63
CA THR A 119 28.40 25.01 15.53
C THR A 119 28.02 24.64 16.97
N ALA A 120 26.74 24.75 17.32
CA ALA A 120 26.27 24.44 18.67
C ALA A 120 26.41 22.93 18.99
N ALA A 121 26.97 22.62 20.16
CA ALA A 121 27.02 21.26 20.68
C ALA A 121 25.62 20.67 20.98
N ALA A 122 25.58 19.37 21.29
CA ALA A 122 24.37 18.73 21.79
C ALA A 122 23.90 19.38 23.10
N CYS A 123 22.58 19.37 23.35
CA CYS A 123 22.05 19.84 24.63
C CYS A 123 22.52 18.87 25.72
N PRO A 124 23.05 19.30 26.86
CA PRO A 124 23.49 18.37 27.92
C PRO A 124 22.37 17.43 28.40
N GLN A 125 21.12 17.89 28.35
CA GLN A 125 19.93 17.11 28.71
C GLN A 125 19.52 16.06 27.66
N SER A 126 20.22 15.97 26.53
CA SER A 126 19.99 14.94 25.48
C SER A 126 20.88 13.70 25.63
N GLY A 127 21.56 13.54 26.77
CA GLY A 127 22.56 12.47 26.93
C GLY A 127 23.76 12.62 25.98
N ALA A 128 24.09 13.87 25.62
CA ALA A 128 25.08 14.23 24.61
C ALA A 128 24.81 13.67 23.19
N GLN A 129 23.58 13.24 22.91
CA GLN A 129 23.18 12.79 21.58
C GLN A 129 22.58 13.96 20.79
N LYS A 130 23.10 14.23 19.60
CA LYS A 130 22.52 15.18 18.65
C LYS A 130 22.42 14.51 17.30
N LYS A 131 21.20 14.28 16.83
CA LYS A 131 20.99 13.80 15.47
C LYS A 131 21.16 14.99 14.52
N VAL A 132 22.34 15.10 13.92
CA VAL A 132 22.53 16.00 12.79
C VAL A 132 22.01 15.28 11.56
N ALA A 133 21.12 15.94 10.81
CA ALA A 133 20.65 15.41 9.56
C ALA A 133 21.84 15.33 8.57
N PRO A 134 22.25 14.13 8.12
CA PRO A 134 23.27 14.00 7.07
C PRO A 134 22.79 14.69 5.79
N ARG A 135 23.72 15.10 4.91
CA ARG A 135 23.38 15.71 3.61
C ARG A 135 22.29 14.87 2.93
N GLU A 136 21.27 15.55 2.38
CA GLU A 136 20.03 14.91 1.89
C GLU A 136 20.26 13.71 0.94
N GLU A 137 21.39 13.68 0.23
CA GLU A 137 21.75 12.66 -0.76
C GLU A 137 22.33 11.37 -0.16
N GLU A 138 22.87 11.42 1.06
CA GLU A 138 23.62 10.31 1.67
C GLU A 138 22.76 9.38 2.54
N SER A 139 21.58 9.84 2.99
CA SER A 139 20.75 9.08 3.92
C SER A 139 19.74 8.17 3.24
N ILE A 140 19.81 6.87 3.55
CA ILE A 140 18.79 5.89 3.15
C ILE A 140 17.39 6.32 3.64
N SER A 141 17.28 6.86 4.85
CA SER A 141 16.01 7.33 5.41
C SER A 141 15.43 8.46 4.59
N VAL A 142 16.26 9.40 4.12
CA VAL A 142 15.84 10.49 3.24
C VAL A 142 15.43 9.98 1.87
N ARG A 143 16.19 9.04 1.29
CA ARG A 143 15.84 8.43 0.00
C ARG A 143 14.53 7.65 0.07
N VAL A 144 14.33 6.87 1.14
CA VAL A 144 13.10 6.14 1.40
C VAL A 144 11.94 7.11 1.62
N TRP A 145 12.13 8.15 2.43
CA TRP A 145 11.09 9.16 2.67
C TRP A 145 10.73 9.90 1.39
N LYS A 146 11.71 10.39 0.63
CA LYS A 146 11.47 11.03 -0.67
C LYS A 146 10.72 10.08 -1.57
N LYS A 147 11.18 8.84 -1.73
CA LYS A 147 10.49 7.84 -2.55
C LYS A 147 9.06 7.64 -2.09
N LEU A 148 8.77 7.44 -0.80
CA LEU A 148 7.41 7.22 -0.31
C LEU A 148 6.53 8.48 -0.34
N CYS A 149 7.11 9.69 -0.31
CA CYS A 149 6.35 10.94 -0.38
C CYS A 149 6.17 11.45 -1.81
N THR A 150 7.04 11.04 -2.76
CA THR A 150 7.00 11.45 -4.17
C THR A 150 6.54 10.34 -5.11
N SER A 151 6.69 9.07 -4.75
CA SER A 151 6.16 7.95 -5.53
C SER A 151 4.65 7.95 -5.35
N VAL A 152 3.96 8.21 -6.46
CA VAL A 152 2.57 7.86 -6.77
C VAL A 152 1.61 7.98 -5.60
N ARG A 153 0.66 8.90 -5.71
CA ARG A 153 -0.50 9.06 -4.80
C ARG A 153 -0.87 7.72 -4.17
N THR A 154 -0.97 7.69 -2.84
CA THR A 154 -1.50 6.56 -2.08
C THR A 154 -2.66 5.96 -2.87
N PRO A 155 -2.66 4.64 -3.13
CA PRO A 155 -3.73 4.04 -3.93
C PRO A 155 -5.06 4.48 -3.31
N THR A 156 -5.80 5.29 -4.04
CA THR A 156 -7.03 5.93 -3.53
C THR A 156 -8.15 4.91 -3.35
N SER A 157 -7.91 3.66 -3.77
CA SER A 157 -8.75 2.50 -3.56
C SER A 157 -7.91 1.25 -3.29
N GLY A 158 -8.49 0.26 -2.61
CA GLY A 158 -7.86 -1.05 -2.42
C GLY A 158 -7.56 -1.77 -3.73
N VAL A 159 -8.33 -1.50 -4.80
CA VAL A 159 -8.11 -2.08 -6.14
C VAL A 159 -6.80 -1.59 -6.75
N GLU A 160 -6.48 -0.29 -6.59
CA GLU A 160 -5.22 0.26 -7.09
C GLU A 160 -4.01 -0.31 -6.33
N ALA A 161 -4.16 -0.58 -5.02
CA ALA A 161 -3.14 -1.28 -4.25
C ALA A 161 -2.93 -2.71 -4.78
N MET A 162 -4.01 -3.45 -5.07
CA MET A 162 -3.92 -4.79 -5.67
C MET A 162 -3.22 -4.76 -7.04
N LYS A 163 -3.52 -3.76 -7.88
CA LYS A 163 -2.85 -3.58 -9.17
C LYS A 163 -1.34 -3.41 -9.02
N ILE A 164 -0.89 -2.62 -8.05
CA ILE A 164 0.54 -2.45 -7.75
C ILE A 164 1.15 -3.79 -7.33
N MET A 165 0.43 -4.58 -6.53
CA MET A 165 0.94 -5.87 -6.04
C MET A 165 1.13 -6.88 -7.18
N VAL A 166 0.13 -7.05 -8.05
CA VAL A 166 0.22 -8.01 -9.16
C VAL A 166 1.13 -7.56 -10.31
N SER A 167 1.38 -6.25 -10.45
CA SER A 167 2.34 -5.72 -11.43
C SER A 167 3.76 -5.58 -10.87
N SER A 168 4.00 -5.97 -9.62
CA SER A 168 5.31 -5.96 -8.97
C SER A 168 6.31 -6.88 -9.66
N THR A 169 7.61 -6.60 -9.54
CA THR A 169 8.69 -7.51 -9.97
C THR A 169 9.04 -8.56 -8.92
N PHE A 170 8.42 -8.50 -7.74
CA PHE A 170 8.69 -9.39 -6.62
C PHE A 170 7.60 -10.45 -6.51
N ALA A 171 7.98 -11.73 -6.63
CA ALA A 171 7.04 -12.86 -6.69
C ALA A 171 6.22 -13.04 -5.40
N ASP A 172 6.79 -12.74 -4.23
CA ASP A 172 6.08 -12.75 -2.95
C ASP A 172 4.95 -11.70 -2.91
N VAL A 173 5.22 -10.50 -3.41
CA VAL A 173 4.22 -9.42 -3.53
C VAL A 173 3.12 -9.79 -4.54
N GLN A 174 3.50 -10.38 -5.68
CA GLN A 174 2.53 -10.85 -6.67
C GLN A 174 1.63 -11.95 -6.10
N ARG A 175 2.21 -12.91 -5.35
CA ARG A 175 1.47 -14.01 -4.73
C ARG A 175 0.40 -13.49 -3.76
N GLU A 176 0.78 -12.55 -2.90
CA GLU A 176 -0.15 -11.92 -1.97
C GLU A 176 -1.24 -11.12 -2.71
N GLY A 177 -0.85 -10.40 -3.78
CA GLY A 177 -1.80 -9.68 -4.63
C GLY A 177 -2.82 -10.59 -5.30
N CYS A 178 -2.38 -11.73 -5.84
CA CYS A 178 -3.27 -12.76 -6.41
C CYS A 178 -4.19 -13.35 -5.35
N ALA A 179 -3.67 -13.69 -4.17
CA ALA A 179 -4.46 -14.24 -3.08
C ALA A 179 -5.55 -13.26 -2.62
N GLY A 180 -5.20 -11.98 -2.43
CA GLY A 180 -6.16 -10.93 -2.12
C GLY A 180 -7.21 -10.75 -3.22
N LEU A 181 -6.81 -10.75 -4.49
CA LEU A 181 -7.72 -10.65 -5.63
C LEU A 181 -8.70 -11.82 -5.72
N ALA A 182 -8.24 -13.05 -5.45
CA ALA A 182 -9.10 -14.23 -5.46
C ALA A 182 -10.25 -14.11 -4.46
N VAL A 183 -9.98 -13.56 -3.27
CA VAL A 183 -10.99 -13.34 -2.23
C VAL A 183 -11.93 -12.19 -2.59
N ILE A 184 -11.40 -11.01 -2.94
CA ILE A 184 -12.27 -9.84 -3.15
C ILE A 184 -13.19 -9.99 -4.37
N THR A 185 -12.76 -10.75 -5.39
CA THR A 185 -13.54 -10.97 -6.63
C THR A 185 -14.70 -11.96 -6.44
N GLU A 186 -14.81 -12.64 -5.28
CA GLU A 186 -15.99 -13.45 -4.97
C GLU A 186 -17.27 -12.61 -5.03
N GLU A 187 -17.18 -11.33 -4.65
CA GLU A 187 -18.25 -10.34 -4.78
C GLU A 187 -18.29 -9.77 -6.23
N PRO A 188 -19.42 -9.91 -6.97
CA PRO A 188 -19.52 -9.48 -8.37
C PRO A 188 -19.21 -8.00 -8.63
N GLU A 189 -19.57 -7.09 -7.71
CA GLU A 189 -19.27 -5.66 -7.82
C GLU A 189 -17.75 -5.41 -7.78
N ASN A 190 -17.02 -6.14 -6.94
CA ASN A 190 -15.57 -6.03 -6.89
C ASN A 190 -14.91 -6.64 -8.13
N ALA A 191 -15.45 -7.74 -8.66
CA ALA A 191 -14.99 -8.32 -9.92
C ALA A 191 -15.08 -7.32 -11.08
N PHE A 192 -16.18 -6.54 -11.14
CA PHE A 192 -16.31 -5.43 -12.09
C PHE A 192 -15.23 -4.36 -11.90
N ARG A 193 -15.00 -3.89 -10.67
CA ARG A 193 -13.97 -2.87 -10.38
C ARG A 193 -12.56 -3.34 -10.70
N VAL A 194 -12.25 -4.62 -10.46
CA VAL A 194 -10.96 -5.23 -10.81
C VAL A 194 -10.77 -5.25 -12.32
N ALA A 195 -11.82 -5.59 -13.08
CA ALA A 195 -11.79 -5.52 -14.54
C ALA A 195 -11.63 -4.08 -15.05
N GLU A 196 -12.37 -3.13 -14.49
CA GLU A 196 -12.30 -1.70 -14.82
C GLU A 196 -10.90 -1.12 -14.58
N ALA A 197 -10.23 -1.56 -13.51
CA ALA A 197 -8.86 -1.15 -13.21
C ALA A 197 -7.79 -1.76 -14.15
N GLY A 198 -8.18 -2.63 -15.09
CA GLY A 198 -7.27 -3.28 -16.04
C GLY A 198 -6.37 -4.34 -15.39
N ILE A 199 -6.84 -4.98 -14.32
CA ILE A 199 -6.05 -5.99 -13.58
C ILE A 199 -6.06 -7.36 -14.28
N VAL A 200 -7.09 -7.64 -15.08
CA VAL A 200 -7.34 -8.95 -15.71
C VAL A 200 -6.14 -9.43 -16.53
N GLN A 201 -5.49 -8.55 -17.31
CA GLN A 201 -4.30 -8.91 -18.09
C GLN A 201 -3.13 -9.41 -17.22
N TYR A 202 -2.96 -8.88 -16.00
CA TYR A 202 -1.89 -9.31 -15.08
C TYR A 202 -2.24 -10.67 -14.50
N LEU A 203 -3.52 -10.89 -14.13
CA LEU A 203 -3.97 -12.20 -13.66
C LEU A 203 -3.78 -13.29 -14.72
N VAL A 204 -4.03 -12.99 -15.99
CA VAL A 204 -3.81 -13.94 -17.10
C VAL A 204 -2.34 -14.34 -17.19
N GLN A 205 -1.42 -13.38 -17.07
CA GLN A 205 0.02 -13.67 -17.04
C GLN A 205 0.43 -14.50 -15.81
N LEU A 206 -0.10 -14.15 -14.63
CA LEU A 206 0.25 -14.82 -13.37
C LEU A 206 -0.36 -16.22 -13.26
N ALA A 207 -1.42 -16.53 -14.01
CA ALA A 207 -1.97 -17.88 -14.13
C ALA A 207 -1.00 -18.87 -14.80
N GLU A 208 -0.02 -18.38 -15.56
CA GLU A 208 1.03 -19.19 -16.21
C GLU A 208 2.27 -19.38 -15.33
N SER A 209 2.25 -18.90 -14.08
CA SER A 209 3.37 -19.00 -13.15
C SER A 209 3.70 -20.45 -12.80
N GLU A 210 5.00 -20.75 -12.63
CA GLU A 210 5.47 -22.03 -12.07
C GLU A 210 5.15 -22.16 -10.56
N ASP A 211 4.82 -21.04 -9.91
CA ASP A 211 4.32 -21.04 -8.54
C ASP A 211 2.84 -21.44 -8.52
N PHE A 212 2.56 -22.66 -8.07
CA PHE A 212 1.21 -23.21 -8.03
C PHE A 212 0.25 -22.42 -7.15
N ASP A 213 0.70 -21.79 -6.05
CA ASP A 213 -0.18 -20.96 -5.22
C ASP A 213 -0.57 -19.68 -5.94
N MET A 214 0.39 -19.05 -6.62
CA MET A 214 0.13 -17.87 -7.43
C MET A 214 -0.80 -18.18 -8.61
N ALA A 215 -0.52 -19.25 -9.36
CA ALA A 215 -1.34 -19.68 -10.49
C ALA A 215 -2.76 -20.03 -10.04
N ARG A 216 -2.89 -20.78 -8.93
CA ARG A 216 -4.18 -21.14 -8.32
C ARG A 216 -5.00 -19.90 -7.99
N SER A 217 -4.40 -18.94 -7.27
CA SER A 217 -5.08 -17.70 -6.89
C SER A 217 -5.45 -16.85 -8.10
N ALA A 218 -4.58 -16.76 -9.11
CA ALA A 218 -4.88 -16.04 -10.34
C ALA A 218 -6.05 -16.66 -11.11
N ILE A 219 -6.08 -17.99 -11.24
CA ILE A 219 -7.18 -18.74 -11.88
C ILE A 219 -8.48 -18.58 -11.10
N GLY A 220 -8.43 -18.65 -9.77
CA GLY A 220 -9.59 -18.43 -8.91
C GLY A 220 -10.20 -17.04 -9.11
N ALA A 221 -9.35 -16.00 -9.15
CA ALA A 221 -9.80 -14.63 -9.43
C ALA A 221 -10.42 -14.49 -10.83
N LEU A 222 -9.81 -15.09 -11.86
CA LEU A 222 -10.33 -15.06 -13.23
C LEU A 222 -11.65 -15.82 -13.36
N GLY A 223 -11.78 -16.98 -12.71
CA GLY A 223 -13.05 -17.72 -12.67
C GLY A 223 -14.17 -16.93 -12.00
N ASN A 224 -13.86 -16.24 -10.90
CA ASN A 224 -14.80 -15.34 -10.22
C ASN A 224 -15.23 -14.18 -11.14
N ILE A 225 -14.29 -13.55 -11.85
CA ILE A 225 -14.58 -12.49 -12.83
C ILE A 225 -15.46 -13.02 -13.96
N SER A 226 -15.15 -14.19 -14.54
CA SER A 226 -15.96 -14.81 -15.58
C SER A 226 -17.39 -15.09 -15.13
N ARG A 227 -17.57 -15.58 -13.90
CA ARG A 227 -18.90 -15.80 -13.31
C ARG A 227 -19.69 -14.49 -13.19
N ALA A 228 -19.02 -13.37 -12.91
CA ALA A 228 -19.64 -12.05 -12.74
C ALA A 228 -19.90 -11.32 -14.08
N LEU A 229 -19.20 -11.67 -15.17
CA LEU A 229 -19.29 -10.99 -16.47
C LEU A 229 -20.74 -10.72 -16.96
N PRO A 230 -21.69 -11.67 -16.87
CA PRO A 230 -23.07 -11.40 -17.32
C PRO A 230 -23.77 -10.26 -16.57
N ALA A 231 -23.35 -9.99 -15.33
CA ALA A 231 -23.90 -8.95 -14.45
C ALA A 231 -23.16 -7.60 -14.55
N PHE A 232 -22.09 -7.48 -15.35
CA PHE A 232 -21.37 -6.22 -15.48
C PHE A 232 -22.27 -5.11 -16.04
N PRO A 233 -22.26 -3.90 -15.43
CA PRO A 233 -23.07 -2.77 -15.90
C PRO A 233 -22.57 -2.23 -17.26
N ASP A 234 -21.25 -2.23 -17.49
CA ASP A 234 -20.67 -1.84 -18.77
C ASP A 234 -20.44 -3.05 -19.69
N ARG A 235 -21.26 -3.15 -20.74
CA ARG A 235 -21.18 -4.22 -21.75
C ARG A 235 -19.94 -4.15 -22.63
N LYS A 236 -19.37 -2.95 -22.87
CA LYS A 236 -18.13 -2.80 -23.63
C LYS A 236 -16.96 -3.34 -22.82
N LEU A 237 -16.88 -2.97 -21.54
CA LEU A 237 -15.88 -3.50 -20.64
C LEU A 237 -16.01 -5.03 -20.49
N ALA A 238 -17.24 -5.55 -20.38
CA ALA A 238 -17.48 -6.98 -20.32
C ALA A 238 -16.95 -7.72 -21.55
N ALA A 239 -17.17 -7.18 -22.76
CA ALA A 239 -16.64 -7.76 -24.00
C ALA A 239 -15.11 -7.74 -24.04
N VAL A 240 -14.47 -6.62 -23.67
CA VAL A 240 -13.01 -6.51 -23.60
C VAL A 240 -12.44 -7.50 -22.57
N THR A 241 -13.07 -7.60 -21.41
CA THR A 241 -12.66 -8.53 -20.34
C THR A 241 -12.78 -9.98 -20.79
N LEU A 242 -13.85 -10.33 -21.51
CA LEU A 242 -14.03 -11.67 -22.07
C LEU A 242 -12.89 -12.02 -23.04
N GLU A 243 -12.54 -11.12 -23.96
CA GLU A 243 -11.41 -11.35 -24.89
C GLU A 243 -10.08 -11.55 -24.14
N GLN A 244 -9.86 -10.84 -23.03
CA GLN A 244 -8.67 -11.03 -22.20
C GLN A 244 -8.65 -12.37 -21.46
N ILE A 245 -9.82 -12.95 -21.15
CA ILE A 245 -9.94 -14.21 -20.42
C ILE A 245 -9.75 -15.43 -21.33
N LYS A 246 -10.11 -15.34 -22.61
CA LYS A 246 -10.01 -16.48 -23.55
C LYS A 246 -8.66 -17.22 -23.53
N PRO A 247 -7.49 -16.55 -23.50
CA PRO A 247 -6.21 -17.24 -23.41
C PRO A 247 -6.05 -18.11 -22.16
N VAL A 248 -6.57 -17.68 -21.00
CA VAL A 248 -6.39 -18.42 -19.74
C VAL A 248 -7.17 -19.73 -19.70
N VAL A 249 -8.19 -19.91 -20.56
CA VAL A 249 -8.91 -21.17 -20.68
C VAL A 249 -7.95 -22.31 -21.01
N ARG A 250 -7.06 -22.09 -21.98
CA ARG A 250 -6.05 -23.09 -22.36
C ARG A 250 -5.07 -23.37 -21.21
N VAL A 251 -4.69 -22.33 -20.46
CA VAL A 251 -3.81 -22.47 -19.29
C VAL A 251 -4.46 -23.36 -18.22
N ALA A 252 -5.72 -23.11 -17.87
CA ALA A 252 -6.45 -23.91 -16.90
C ALA A 252 -6.59 -25.38 -17.34
N VAL A 253 -6.83 -25.63 -18.64
CA VAL A 253 -6.87 -27.00 -19.18
C VAL A 253 -5.50 -27.68 -19.13
N LEU A 254 -4.42 -26.97 -19.47
CA LEU A 254 -3.06 -27.51 -19.42
C LEU A 254 -2.65 -27.85 -17.98
N LEU A 255 -3.00 -26.99 -17.02
CA LEU A 255 -2.76 -27.26 -15.60
C LEU A 255 -3.57 -28.47 -15.12
N LEU A 256 -4.82 -28.60 -15.55
CA LEU A 256 -5.63 -29.79 -15.24
C LEU A 256 -5.01 -31.09 -15.81
N ALA A 257 -4.35 -31.02 -16.96
CA ALA A 257 -3.75 -32.17 -17.64
C ALA A 257 -2.39 -32.60 -17.06
N HIS A 258 -1.53 -31.65 -16.68
CA HIS A 258 -0.11 -31.93 -16.38
C HIS A 258 0.23 -31.88 -14.88
N THR A 259 -0.71 -31.45 -14.05
CA THR A 259 -0.47 -31.30 -12.62
C THR A 259 -0.58 -32.65 -11.90
N THR A 260 0.48 -33.03 -11.17
CA THR A 260 0.53 -34.30 -10.42
C THR A 260 -0.48 -34.31 -9.26
N SER A 261 -0.85 -35.49 -8.73
CA SER A 261 -1.83 -35.62 -7.64
C SER A 261 -1.27 -35.41 -6.21
N SER A 262 -0.25 -34.55 -6.04
CA SER A 262 0.20 -34.16 -4.70
C SER A 262 -0.85 -33.29 -3.97
N LEU A 263 -0.80 -33.20 -2.64
CA LEU A 263 -1.76 -32.38 -1.89
C LEU A 263 -1.75 -30.90 -2.29
N PHE A 264 -0.57 -30.32 -2.52
CA PHE A 264 -0.41 -28.92 -2.94
C PHE A 264 -1.00 -28.64 -4.32
N SER A 265 -0.97 -29.65 -5.17
CA SER A 265 -1.39 -29.54 -6.55
C SER A 265 -2.86 -29.92 -6.77
N LEU A 266 -3.48 -30.64 -5.81
CA LEU A 266 -4.92 -30.91 -5.80
C LEU A 266 -5.77 -29.63 -5.66
N GLU A 267 -5.35 -28.66 -4.84
CA GLU A 267 -6.08 -27.39 -4.74
C GLU A 267 -6.05 -26.63 -6.07
N LEU A 268 -4.91 -26.63 -6.77
CA LEU A 268 -4.82 -26.05 -8.11
C LEU A 268 -5.75 -26.76 -9.10
N LEU A 269 -5.78 -28.10 -9.09
CA LEU A 269 -6.67 -28.89 -9.94
C LEU A 269 -8.16 -28.55 -9.70
N ARG A 270 -8.58 -28.48 -8.42
CA ARG A 270 -9.95 -28.11 -8.04
C ARG A 270 -10.30 -26.70 -8.51
N GLU A 271 -9.37 -25.77 -8.34
CA GLU A 271 -9.55 -24.37 -8.76
C GLU A 271 -9.63 -24.24 -10.29
N CYS A 272 -8.83 -25.00 -11.03
CA CYS A 272 -8.95 -25.09 -12.49
C CYS A 272 -10.33 -25.63 -12.90
N ALA A 273 -10.81 -26.70 -12.27
CA ALA A 273 -12.13 -27.26 -12.56
C ALA A 273 -13.27 -26.27 -12.27
N ARG A 274 -13.19 -25.55 -11.14
CA ARG A 274 -14.15 -24.50 -10.76
C ARG A 274 -14.15 -23.33 -11.75
N ALA A 275 -12.96 -22.87 -12.15
CA ALA A 275 -12.81 -21.80 -13.13
C ALA A 275 -13.33 -22.24 -14.51
N LEU A 276 -13.04 -23.46 -14.95
CA LEU A 276 -13.53 -24.01 -16.22
C LEU A 276 -15.05 -24.10 -16.29
N SER A 277 -15.74 -24.39 -15.18
CA SER A 277 -17.20 -24.26 -15.12
C SER A 277 -17.66 -22.83 -15.41
N SER A 278 -17.00 -21.83 -14.82
CA SER A 278 -17.32 -20.42 -15.05
C SER A 278 -16.97 -19.95 -16.47
N PHE A 279 -15.85 -20.42 -17.02
CA PHE A 279 -15.45 -20.17 -18.40
C PHE A 279 -16.44 -20.80 -19.39
N GLY A 280 -16.97 -21.99 -19.09
CA GLY A 280 -17.95 -22.68 -19.93
C GLY A 280 -19.24 -21.90 -20.16
N ARG A 281 -19.57 -20.97 -19.26
CA ARG A 281 -20.73 -20.07 -19.41
C ARG A 281 -20.50 -18.92 -20.38
N VAL A 282 -19.26 -18.44 -20.50
CA VAL A 282 -18.94 -17.19 -21.20
C VAL A 282 -18.12 -17.39 -22.46
N CYS A 283 -17.32 -18.46 -22.53
CA CYS A 283 -16.46 -18.83 -23.66
C CYS A 283 -16.37 -20.37 -23.84
N PRO A 284 -17.50 -21.08 -24.06
CA PRO A 284 -17.50 -22.54 -24.18
C PRO A 284 -16.72 -23.06 -25.41
N SER A 285 -16.64 -22.29 -26.48
CA SER A 285 -15.88 -22.63 -27.69
C SER A 285 -14.40 -22.84 -27.41
N GLU A 286 -13.82 -22.04 -26.52
CA GLU A 286 -12.41 -22.03 -26.16
C GLU A 286 -12.07 -23.31 -25.39
N ILE A 287 -12.95 -23.76 -24.48
CA ILE A 287 -12.78 -25.02 -23.76
C ILE A 287 -12.79 -26.21 -24.73
N ARG A 288 -13.72 -26.20 -25.70
CA ARG A 288 -13.82 -27.26 -26.71
C ARG A 288 -12.61 -27.27 -27.66
N GLY A 289 -12.09 -26.10 -27.99
CA GLY A 289 -10.94 -25.93 -28.89
C GLY A 289 -9.60 -26.39 -28.30
N CYS A 290 -9.51 -26.68 -27.00
CA CYS A 290 -8.28 -27.10 -26.33
C CYS A 290 -8.41 -28.43 -25.58
N ASP A 291 -9.30 -29.32 -26.01
CA ASP A 291 -9.54 -30.63 -25.39
C ASP A 291 -10.00 -30.57 -23.92
N GLY A 292 -10.52 -29.43 -23.47
CA GLY A 292 -10.93 -29.24 -22.07
C GLY A 292 -12.00 -30.22 -21.61
N ALA A 293 -12.93 -30.59 -22.49
CA ALA A 293 -13.94 -31.61 -22.19
C ALA A 293 -13.32 -32.99 -21.91
N MET A 294 -12.28 -33.37 -22.67
CA MET A 294 -11.56 -34.62 -22.47
C MET A 294 -10.81 -34.60 -21.13
N GLN A 295 -10.13 -33.50 -20.81
CA GLN A 295 -9.41 -33.36 -19.53
C GLN A 295 -10.35 -33.37 -18.32
N LEU A 296 -11.48 -32.67 -18.39
CA LEU A 296 -12.50 -32.73 -17.34
C LEU A 296 -13.06 -34.15 -17.18
N GLN A 297 -13.27 -34.88 -18.27
CA GLN A 297 -13.76 -36.26 -18.23
C GLN A 297 -12.77 -37.23 -17.58
N GLN A 298 -11.46 -37.03 -17.77
CA GLN A 298 -10.41 -37.82 -17.12
C GLN A 298 -10.47 -37.69 -15.59
N HIS A 299 -10.76 -36.49 -15.09
CA HIS A 299 -10.87 -36.20 -13.66
C HIS A 299 -12.29 -36.38 -13.09
N ALA A 300 -13.29 -36.67 -13.91
CA ALA A 300 -14.68 -36.81 -13.48
C ALA A 300 -14.90 -37.97 -12.49
N ASN A 301 -14.01 -38.97 -12.45
CA ASN A 301 -14.02 -40.10 -11.51
C ASN A 301 -12.75 -40.12 -10.64
N HIS A 302 -12.14 -38.96 -10.40
CA HIS A 302 -10.93 -38.86 -9.57
C HIS A 302 -11.19 -39.32 -8.13
N GLN A 303 -10.16 -39.87 -7.46
CA GLN A 303 -10.27 -40.33 -6.06
C GLN A 303 -10.65 -39.20 -5.09
N ASP A 304 -10.21 -37.99 -5.40
CA ASP A 304 -10.65 -36.76 -4.72
C ASP A 304 -12.08 -36.40 -5.13
N HIS A 305 -13.03 -36.58 -4.20
CA HIS A 305 -14.45 -36.37 -4.45
C HIS A 305 -14.78 -34.91 -4.81
N GLN A 306 -14.06 -33.94 -4.25
CA GLN A 306 -14.30 -32.53 -4.53
C GLN A 306 -13.90 -32.19 -5.97
N LEU A 307 -12.71 -32.61 -6.41
CA LEU A 307 -12.26 -32.46 -7.80
C LEU A 307 -13.21 -33.17 -8.77
N SER A 308 -13.58 -34.43 -8.48
CA SER A 308 -14.52 -35.20 -9.29
C SER A 308 -15.86 -34.45 -9.47
N SER A 309 -16.42 -33.92 -8.38
CA SER A 309 -17.69 -33.16 -8.43
C SER A 309 -17.56 -31.88 -9.25
N LEU A 310 -16.47 -31.12 -9.08
CA LEU A 310 -16.24 -29.88 -9.84
C LEU A 310 -16.07 -30.15 -11.34
N CYS A 311 -15.35 -31.22 -11.71
CA CYS A 311 -15.20 -31.62 -13.11
C CYS A 311 -16.54 -32.04 -13.73
N GLN A 312 -17.36 -32.79 -13.00
CA GLN A 312 -18.70 -33.16 -13.46
C GLN A 312 -19.61 -31.93 -13.65
N GLN A 313 -19.57 -30.97 -12.73
CA GLN A 313 -20.31 -29.70 -12.86
C GLN A 313 -19.85 -28.89 -14.08
N ALA A 314 -18.54 -28.79 -14.30
CA ALA A 314 -17.99 -28.11 -15.47
C ALA A 314 -18.41 -28.78 -16.80
N LEU A 315 -18.45 -30.12 -16.85
CA LEU A 315 -18.94 -30.87 -18.01
C LEU A 315 -20.43 -30.62 -18.28
N GLN A 316 -21.26 -30.64 -17.23
CA GLN A 316 -22.69 -30.34 -17.35
C GLN A 316 -22.92 -28.93 -17.88
N GLU A 317 -22.18 -27.96 -17.36
CA GLU A 317 -22.25 -26.56 -17.81
C GLU A 317 -21.83 -26.43 -19.28
N LEU A 318 -20.77 -27.13 -19.70
CA LEU A 318 -20.31 -27.11 -21.09
C LEU A 318 -21.34 -27.76 -22.05
N GLN A 319 -22.08 -28.76 -21.58
CA GLN A 319 -23.18 -29.39 -22.32
C GLN A 319 -24.40 -28.48 -22.42
N ALA A 320 -24.74 -27.77 -21.34
CA ALA A 320 -25.86 -26.82 -21.32
C ALA A 320 -25.65 -25.66 -22.31
N ASN A 321 -24.39 -25.23 -22.50
CA ASN A 321 -24.01 -24.14 -23.40
C ASN A 321 -23.55 -24.65 -24.80
N ALA A 322 -24.10 -25.77 -25.27
CA ALA A 322 -23.77 -26.41 -26.56
C ALA A 322 -24.57 -25.89 -27.78
N SER A 323 -25.21 -24.71 -27.64
CA SER A 323 -26.01 -24.07 -28.70
C SER A 323 -25.21 -23.07 -29.49
#